data_AF-A0A8T7J3T4-F1
#
_entry.id   AF-A0A8T7J3T4-F1
#
_cell.length_a   1.000
_cell.length_b   1.000
_cell.length_c   1.000
_cell.angle_alpha   90.00
_cell.angle_beta   90.00
_cell.angle_gamma   90.00
#
_symmetry.space_group_name_H-M   'P 1'
#
loop_
_entity.id
_entity.type
_entity.pdbx_description
1 polymer ?
#
loop_
_entity_poly.entity_id
_entity_poly.type
_entity_poly.pdbx_seq_one_letter_code
_entity_poly.pdbx_strand_id
1 'polypeptide(L)'
;MMKLITVVLLSIFVSACAYPIYKTLQPEASLTIKDKDGKPIEGAVVTLVSHSYPYGLEKTRMLVKSNGRGEADFPIIKQWRTESLMIHRSEVFVWNWCVVKEGFETFKSSYGRGSEFEAFKVIQLKPGKTTQCPEITKL
;
A
#
# COMPACT_ATOMS: atom_id res chain seq x y z
N MET A 1 25.93 42.78 -9.88
CA MET A 1 26.23 41.74 -8.86
C MET A 1 25.15 41.68 -7.78
N MET A 2 24.85 42.75 -7.05
CA MET A 2 23.86 42.77 -5.95
C MET A 2 22.43 42.36 -6.37
N LYS A 3 21.92 42.83 -7.52
CA LYS A 3 20.59 42.44 -8.05
C LYS A 3 20.46 40.95 -8.38
N LEU A 4 21.54 40.31 -8.84
CA LEU A 4 21.55 38.88 -9.16
C LEU A 4 21.49 38.05 -7.88
N ILE A 5 22.21 38.48 -6.84
CA ILE A 5 22.23 37.83 -5.52
C ILE A 5 20.84 37.94 -4.86
N THR A 6 20.17 39.09 -4.97
CA THR A 6 18.81 39.26 -4.43
C THR A 6 17.77 38.39 -5.13
N VAL A 7 17.84 38.27 -6.47
CA VAL A 7 16.93 37.39 -7.22
C VAL A 7 17.17 35.92 -6.87
N VAL A 8 18.43 35.50 -6.76
CA VAL A 8 18.78 34.12 -6.37
C VAL A 8 18.30 33.80 -4.95
N LEU A 9 18.56 34.68 -3.97
CA LEU A 9 18.09 34.51 -2.59
C LEU A 9 16.57 34.44 -2.49
N LEU A 10 15.85 35.29 -3.22
CA LEU A 10 14.38 35.28 -3.22
C LEU A 10 13.82 33.99 -3.84
N SER A 11 14.42 33.49 -4.93
CA SER A 11 14.01 32.21 -5.52
C SER A 11 14.23 31.01 -4.61
N ILE A 12 15.32 31.01 -3.81
CA ILE A 12 15.59 29.94 -2.83
C ILE A 12 14.53 29.96 -1.71
N PHE A 13 14.19 31.14 -1.17
CA PHE A 13 13.18 31.27 -0.12
C PHE A 13 11.78 30.83 -0.55
N VAL A 14 11.37 31.09 -1.80
CA VAL A 14 10.06 30.64 -2.31
C VAL A 14 10.03 29.14 -2.55
N SER A 15 11.16 28.52 -2.92
CA SER A 15 11.26 27.06 -3.10
C SER A 15 11.33 26.26 -1.79
N ALA A 16 11.69 26.89 -0.67
CA ALA A 16 11.85 26.20 0.62
C ALA A 16 10.52 25.69 1.23
N CYS A 17 9.37 26.13 0.72
CA CYS A 17 8.07 25.71 1.24
C CYS A 17 7.59 24.34 0.71
N ALA A 18 8.08 23.87 -0.43
CA ALA A 18 7.66 22.61 -1.03
C ALA A 18 8.84 21.87 -1.65
N TYR A 19 8.99 20.58 -1.35
CA TYR A 19 10.11 19.77 -1.80
C TYR A 19 9.63 18.46 -2.45
N PRO A 20 10.32 17.99 -3.50
CA PRO A 20 10.04 16.69 -4.07
C PRO A 20 10.52 15.58 -3.13
N ILE A 21 9.73 14.54 -2.98
CA ILE A 21 10.09 13.33 -2.24
C ILE A 21 9.62 12.12 -3.03
N TYR A 22 10.48 11.10 -3.09
CA TYR A 22 10.16 9.86 -3.77
C TYR A 22 9.55 8.86 -2.77
N LYS A 23 8.23 8.70 -2.83
CA LYS A 23 7.48 7.90 -1.86
C LYS A 23 7.15 6.51 -2.38
N THR A 24 7.19 5.55 -1.47
CA THR A 24 6.67 4.20 -1.68
C THR A 24 5.15 4.22 -1.52
N LEU A 25 4.43 4.01 -2.61
CA LEU A 25 2.97 3.89 -2.61
C LEU A 25 2.54 2.46 -2.32
N GLN A 26 3.36 1.49 -2.73
CA GLN A 26 3.20 0.07 -2.45
C GLN A 26 4.59 -0.50 -2.21
N PRO A 27 4.84 -1.21 -1.10
CA PRO A 27 6.12 -1.88 -0.89
C PRO A 27 6.23 -3.08 -1.81
N GLU A 28 7.46 -3.55 -2.03
CA GLU A 28 7.64 -4.94 -2.42
C GLU A 28 7.08 -5.83 -1.31
N ALA A 29 6.28 -6.82 -1.69
CA ALA A 29 5.55 -7.63 -0.73
C ALA A 29 5.24 -9.01 -1.30
N SER A 30 5.13 -10.01 -0.44
CA SER A 30 4.77 -11.38 -0.82
C SER A 30 3.87 -12.02 0.24
N LEU A 31 2.82 -12.68 -0.22
CA LEU A 31 1.88 -13.38 0.65
C LEU A 31 1.82 -14.85 0.27
N THR A 32 2.18 -15.73 1.21
CA THR A 32 2.00 -17.18 1.05
C THR A 32 0.72 -17.63 1.73
N ILE A 33 -0.10 -18.39 1.00
CA ILE A 33 -1.44 -18.79 1.42
C ILE A 33 -1.48 -20.30 1.56
N LYS A 34 -1.89 -20.77 2.72
CA LYS A 34 -1.99 -22.18 3.05
C LYS A 34 -3.39 -22.52 3.58
N ASP A 35 -3.76 -23.80 3.53
CA ASP A 35 -4.92 -24.30 4.26
C ASP A 35 -4.57 -24.66 5.72
N LYS A 36 -5.55 -25.18 6.47
CA LYS A 36 -5.37 -25.63 7.86
C LYS A 36 -4.36 -26.78 8.00
N ASP A 37 -4.15 -27.56 6.95
CA ASP A 37 -3.23 -28.70 6.92
C ASP A 37 -1.83 -28.28 6.42
N GLY A 38 -1.62 -26.98 6.17
CA GLY A 38 -0.37 -26.40 5.72
C GLY A 38 -0.11 -26.54 4.22
N LYS A 39 -1.07 -27.05 3.44
CA LYS A 39 -0.93 -27.19 1.98
C LYS A 39 -1.09 -25.83 1.29
N PRO A 40 -0.31 -25.55 0.24
CA PRO A 40 -0.44 -24.30 -0.50
C PRO A 40 -1.80 -24.19 -1.18
N ILE A 41 -2.37 -22.99 -1.19
CA ILE A 41 -3.63 -22.70 -1.90
C ILE A 41 -3.32 -21.93 -3.18
N GLU A 42 -3.48 -22.59 -4.32
CA GLU A 42 -3.35 -21.99 -5.65
C GLU A 42 -4.63 -21.25 -6.08
N GLY A 43 -4.46 -20.18 -6.85
CA GLY A 43 -5.54 -19.44 -7.50
C GLY A 43 -6.42 -18.65 -6.53
N ALA A 44 -5.94 -18.34 -5.33
CA ALA A 44 -6.56 -17.33 -4.47
C ALA A 44 -6.24 -15.94 -5.03
N VAL A 45 -7.23 -15.06 -5.05
CA VAL A 45 -7.04 -13.67 -5.48
C VAL A 45 -6.56 -12.87 -4.27
N VAL A 46 -5.32 -12.41 -4.32
CA VAL A 46 -4.70 -11.53 -3.32
C VAL A 46 -4.77 -10.10 -3.84
N THR A 47 -5.32 -9.22 -3.01
CA THR A 47 -5.36 -7.80 -3.27
C THR A 47 -4.47 -7.08 -2.27
N LEU A 48 -3.50 -6.31 -2.76
CA LEU A 48 -2.74 -5.35 -1.97
C LEU A 48 -3.30 -3.94 -2.24
N VAL A 49 -3.84 -3.31 -1.21
CA VAL A 49 -4.42 -1.97 -1.31
C VAL A 49 -3.61 -1.00 -0.48
N SER A 50 -3.26 0.15 -1.07
CA SER A 50 -2.67 1.27 -0.34
C SER A 50 -3.67 2.42 -0.21
N HIS A 51 -3.67 3.06 0.95
CA HIS A 51 -4.42 4.28 1.22
C HIS A 51 -3.49 5.36 1.75
N SER A 52 -3.83 6.62 1.50
CA SER A 52 -3.15 7.75 2.11
C SER A 52 -3.86 8.24 3.37
N TYR A 53 -3.11 8.64 4.40
CA TYR A 53 -3.57 9.46 5.53
C TYR A 53 -3.00 10.89 5.39
N PRO A 54 -3.75 11.95 5.73
CA PRO A 54 -5.09 11.97 6.35
C PRO A 54 -6.27 11.81 5.38
N TYR A 55 -6.04 11.84 4.06
CA TYR A 55 -7.11 11.99 3.08
C TYR A 55 -7.92 10.71 2.78
N GLY A 56 -7.54 9.55 3.34
CA GLY A 56 -8.27 8.28 3.27
C GLY A 56 -8.38 7.62 1.89
N LEU A 57 -7.96 8.30 0.81
CA LEU A 57 -8.13 7.81 -0.56
C LEU A 57 -7.22 6.61 -0.86
N GLU A 58 -7.78 5.64 -1.57
CA GLU A 58 -6.99 4.58 -2.21
C GLU A 58 -6.01 5.17 -3.22
N LYS A 59 -4.79 4.63 -3.25
CA LYS A 59 -3.70 5.12 -4.10
C LYS A 59 -3.24 4.05 -5.07
N THR A 60 -3.18 2.81 -4.61
CA THR A 60 -2.91 1.64 -5.43
C THR A 60 -3.81 0.49 -4.99
N ARG A 61 -4.21 -0.31 -5.97
CA ARG A 61 -4.84 -1.61 -5.79
C ARG A 61 -4.26 -2.54 -6.83
N MET A 62 -3.56 -3.56 -6.37
CA MET A 62 -3.01 -4.59 -7.24
C MET A 62 -3.64 -5.93 -6.87
N LEU A 63 -4.04 -6.68 -7.89
CA LEU A 63 -4.60 -8.02 -7.75
C LEU A 63 -3.63 -9.01 -8.37
N VAL A 64 -3.29 -10.04 -7.61
CA VAL A 64 -2.41 -11.14 -8.04
C VAL A 64 -3.07 -12.45 -7.65
N LYS A 65 -3.07 -13.43 -8.55
CA LYS A 65 -3.51 -14.80 -8.21
C LYS A 65 -2.33 -15.56 -7.61
N SER A 66 -2.56 -16.29 -6.53
CA SER A 66 -1.53 -17.15 -5.96
C SER A 66 -1.16 -18.28 -6.92
N ASN A 67 0.12 -18.59 -7.00
CA ASN A 67 0.68 -19.64 -7.84
C ASN A 67 0.53 -21.04 -7.19
N GLY A 68 1.05 -22.09 -7.83
CA GLY A 68 1.04 -23.48 -7.31
C GLY A 68 1.77 -23.69 -5.97
N ARG A 69 2.61 -22.74 -5.54
CA ARG A 69 3.22 -22.72 -4.19
C ARG A 69 2.38 -21.92 -3.18
N GLY A 70 1.24 -21.39 -3.59
CA GLY A 70 0.36 -20.55 -2.78
C GLY A 70 0.89 -19.12 -2.61
N GLU A 71 1.86 -18.69 -3.40
CA GLU A 71 2.50 -17.38 -3.27
C GLU A 71 1.89 -16.36 -4.24
N ALA A 72 1.70 -15.13 -3.76
CA ALA A 72 1.37 -13.97 -4.56
C ALA A 72 2.38 -12.84 -4.29
N ASP A 73 3.16 -12.49 -5.31
CA ASP A 73 4.24 -11.51 -5.21
C ASP A 73 3.82 -10.17 -5.82
N PHE A 74 4.21 -9.09 -5.14
CA PHE A 74 3.87 -7.71 -5.48
C PHE A 74 5.15 -6.89 -5.65
N PRO A 75 5.32 -6.21 -6.79
CA PRO A 75 6.44 -5.31 -6.98
C PRO A 75 6.28 -4.04 -6.15
N ILE A 76 7.42 -3.38 -5.91
CA ILE A 76 7.44 -2.04 -5.34
C ILE A 76 6.90 -1.01 -6.33
N ILE A 77 6.04 -0.10 -5.86
CA ILE A 77 5.55 1.05 -6.64
C ILE A 77 5.98 2.31 -5.90
N LYS A 78 6.77 3.14 -6.58
CA LYS A 78 7.22 4.43 -6.07
C LYS A 78 6.79 5.56 -6.99
N GLN A 79 6.54 6.74 -6.42
CA GLN A 79 6.16 7.92 -7.18
C GLN A 79 6.74 9.18 -6.55
N TRP A 80 7.15 10.13 -7.38
CA TRP A 80 7.48 11.48 -6.95
C TRP A 80 6.24 12.21 -6.45
N ARG A 81 6.32 12.77 -5.25
CA ARG A 81 5.31 13.61 -4.62
C ARG A 81 5.93 14.93 -4.21
N THR A 82 5.12 15.97 -4.14
CA THR A 82 5.53 17.26 -3.59
C THR A 82 4.95 17.38 -2.20
N GLU A 83 5.81 17.50 -1.19
CA GLU A 83 5.40 17.77 0.18
C GLU A 83 5.77 19.19 0.57
N SER A 84 5.13 19.67 1.63
CA SER A 84 5.41 20.99 2.19
C SER A 84 5.82 20.85 3.64
N LEU A 85 6.67 21.76 4.10
CA LEU A 85 6.99 21.89 5.53
C LEU A 85 5.79 22.33 6.39
N MET A 86 4.66 22.67 5.76
CA MET A 86 3.39 22.84 6.48
C MET A 86 2.89 21.47 6.99
N ILE A 87 2.77 21.36 8.32
CA ILE A 87 2.54 20.13 9.12
C ILE A 87 1.43 19.18 8.60
N HIS A 88 0.45 19.67 7.83
CA HIS A 88 -0.72 18.89 7.42
C HIS A 88 -0.67 18.34 5.98
N ARG A 89 0.44 18.50 5.26
CA ARG A 89 0.57 18.02 3.86
C ARG A 89 1.48 16.81 3.66
N SER A 90 1.96 16.19 4.74
CA SER A 90 2.72 14.94 4.59
C SER A 90 1.75 13.77 4.38
N GLU A 91 1.87 13.10 3.23
CA GLU A 91 1.05 11.95 2.88
C GLU A 91 1.71 10.68 3.43
N VAL A 92 1.04 10.01 4.37
CA VAL A 92 1.51 8.72 4.90
C VAL A 92 0.69 7.61 4.26
N PHE A 93 1.34 6.52 3.87
CA PHE A 93 0.67 5.38 3.25
C PHE A 93 0.44 4.26 4.26
N VAL A 94 -0.74 3.65 4.18
CA VAL A 94 -1.11 2.44 4.92
C VAL A 94 -1.49 1.36 3.92
N TRP A 95 -1.13 0.11 4.21
CA TRP A 95 -1.31 -1.03 3.30
C TRP A 95 -2.14 -2.11 3.95
N ASN A 96 -2.99 -2.75 3.15
CA ASN A 96 -3.85 -3.83 3.61
C ASN A 96 -3.88 -4.99 2.62
N TRP A 97 -3.91 -6.19 3.18
CA TRP A 97 -4.16 -7.43 2.48
C TRP A 97 -5.66 -7.74 2.45
N CYS A 98 -6.14 -8.21 1.30
CA CYS A 98 -7.42 -8.89 1.20
C CYS A 98 -7.28 -10.12 0.30
N VAL A 99 -7.72 -11.28 0.77
CA VAL A 99 -7.56 -12.56 0.06
C VAL A 99 -8.89 -13.26 -0.09
N VAL A 100 -9.21 -13.61 -1.34
CA VAL A 100 -10.47 -14.24 -1.72
C VAL A 100 -10.18 -15.56 -2.43
N LYS A 101 -10.77 -16.65 -1.95
CA LYS A 101 -10.78 -17.95 -2.60
C LYS A 101 -12.14 -18.61 -2.34
N GLU A 102 -12.77 -19.11 -3.39
CA GLU A 102 -14.02 -19.86 -3.26
C GLU A 102 -13.85 -21.06 -2.33
N GLY A 103 -14.82 -21.25 -1.43
CA GLY A 103 -14.79 -22.30 -0.40
C GLY A 103 -14.04 -21.90 0.87
N PHE A 104 -13.44 -20.71 0.91
CA PHE A 104 -12.72 -20.19 2.08
C PHE A 104 -13.31 -18.86 2.57
N GLU A 105 -13.19 -18.64 3.88
CA GLU A 105 -13.42 -17.35 4.51
C GLU A 105 -12.42 -16.31 3.97
N THR A 106 -12.92 -15.13 3.61
CA THR A 106 -12.09 -14.04 3.12
C THR A 106 -11.19 -13.51 4.22
N PHE A 107 -9.88 -13.55 3.99
CA PHE A 107 -8.93 -12.93 4.90
C PHE A 107 -8.79 -11.43 4.59
N LYS A 108 -8.80 -10.61 5.63
CA LYS A 108 -8.54 -9.16 5.57
C LYS A 108 -7.56 -8.80 6.67
N SER A 109 -6.49 -8.07 6.37
CA SER A 109 -5.67 -7.47 7.42
C SER A 109 -6.41 -6.32 8.09
N SER A 110 -6.12 -6.07 9.36
CA SER A 110 -6.60 -4.88 10.06
C SER A 110 -5.94 -3.62 9.53
N TYR A 111 -6.70 -2.53 9.43
CA TYR A 111 -6.17 -1.20 9.16
C TYR A 111 -5.26 -0.77 10.32
N GLY A 112 -3.95 -0.71 10.07
CA GLY A 112 -2.93 -0.24 11.02
C GLY A 112 -2.10 0.90 10.45
N ARG A 113 -1.05 1.30 11.17
CA ARG A 113 -0.06 2.24 10.61
C ARG A 113 0.74 1.54 9.50
N GLY A 114 1.25 2.31 8.53
CA GLY A 114 2.11 1.75 7.48
C GLY A 114 3.35 1.03 8.05
N SER A 115 3.86 1.47 9.20
CA SER A 115 4.97 0.83 9.91
C SER A 115 4.65 -0.54 10.51
N GLU A 116 3.37 -0.86 10.70
CA GLU A 116 2.90 -2.13 11.29
C GLU A 116 2.54 -3.15 10.20
N PHE A 117 2.65 -2.78 8.92
CA PHE A 117 2.33 -3.65 7.80
C PHE A 117 3.39 -4.74 7.61
N GLU A 118 2.94 -6.00 7.73
CA GLU A 118 3.77 -7.16 7.39
C GLU A 118 3.74 -7.41 5.88
N ALA A 119 4.77 -6.92 5.18
CA ALA A 119 4.92 -7.06 3.73
C ALA A 119 5.20 -8.50 3.28
N PHE A 120 5.80 -9.32 4.15
CA PHE A 120 6.11 -10.72 3.88
C PHE A 120 5.43 -11.56 4.96
N LYS A 121 4.39 -12.31 4.59
CA LYS A 121 3.57 -13.03 5.55
C LYS A 121 3.06 -14.36 5.00
N VAL A 122 2.93 -15.34 5.89
CA VAL A 122 2.21 -16.60 5.61
C VAL A 122 0.87 -16.54 6.33
N ILE A 123 -0.22 -16.80 5.62
CA ILE A 123 -1.57 -16.87 6.18
C ILE A 123 -2.16 -18.26 5.97
N GLN A 124 -3.06 -18.65 6.88
CA GLN A 124 -3.89 -19.83 6.72
C GLN A 124 -5.33 -19.41 6.47
N LEU A 125 -5.92 -19.87 5.36
CA LEU A 125 -7.34 -19.67 5.10
C LEU A 125 -8.16 -20.77 5.76
N LYS A 126 -9.28 -20.37 6.36
CA LYS A 126 -10.26 -21.28 6.93
C LYS A 126 -11.36 -21.57 5.90
N PRO A 127 -11.88 -22.81 5.82
CA PRO A 127 -13.05 -23.09 5.02
C PRO A 127 -14.25 -22.24 5.48
N GLY A 128 -15.04 -21.73 4.54
CA GLY A 128 -16.23 -20.96 4.90
C GLY A 128 -16.75 -20.06 3.78
N LYS A 129 -17.58 -19.07 4.17
CA LYS A 129 -18.26 -18.20 3.21
C LYS A 129 -17.29 -17.15 2.66
N THR A 130 -17.12 -17.18 1.36
CA THR A 130 -16.36 -16.17 0.63
C THR A 130 -17.16 -14.86 0.57
N THR A 131 -16.50 -13.76 0.94
CA THR A 131 -17.00 -12.39 0.78
C THR A 131 -16.06 -11.59 -0.13
N GLN A 132 -16.59 -10.65 -0.90
CA GLN A 132 -15.75 -9.83 -1.76
C GLN A 132 -14.85 -8.91 -0.94
N CYS A 133 -13.67 -8.61 -1.48
CA CYS A 133 -12.86 -7.53 -0.96
C CYS A 133 -13.64 -6.21 -1.07
N PRO A 134 -13.65 -5.37 -0.03
CA PRO A 134 -14.35 -4.10 -0.12
C PRO A 134 -13.77 -3.27 -1.28
N GLU A 135 -14.66 -2.79 -2.13
CA GLU A 135 -14.39 -1.64 -2.98
C GLU A 135 -14.52 -0.37 -2.13
N ILE A 136 -13.77 0.67 -2.47
CA ILE A 136 -13.76 1.89 -1.67
C ILE A 136 -15.06 2.65 -1.91
N THR A 137 -15.98 2.59 -0.95
CA THR A 137 -16.87 3.72 -0.67
C THR A 137 -16.02 4.80 -0.02
N LYS A 138 -16.08 6.04 -0.53
CA LYS A 138 -15.45 7.23 0.08
C LYS A 138 -15.65 7.19 1.61
N LEU A 139 -14.56 7.23 2.38
CA LEU A 139 -14.62 7.63 3.80
C LEU A 139 -15.08 9.07 3.90
#